data_AF-A0A2E3G9R8-F1
#
_entry.id   AF-A0A2E3G9R8-F1
#
_cell.length_a   1.000
_cell.length_b   1.000
_cell.length_c   1.000
_cell.angle_alpha   90.00
_cell.angle_beta   90.00
_cell.angle_gamma   90.00
#
_symmetry.space_group_name_H-M   'P 1'
#
loop_
_entity.id
_entity.type
_entity.pdbx_description
1 polymer ?
#
loop_
_entity_poly.entity_id
_entity_poly.type
_entity_poly.pdbx_seq_one_letter_code
_entity_poly.pdbx_strand_id
1 'polypeptide(L)'
;MSTSINRACPSCKQLNCLKIKENNIQCTSCDFSIKYNCPICKESLSESSWETSDNGDFTTCKSCNNMIHIKKIQNLFNNLMKISYTQECKLCNGPTIYRTQANIGHRCFYFPKCSGQASLFSQKKECLIFLDFETTGLELKKGHIIEIGALKIDTDGLEHTFDTFIKSPITLPEKIKAITNINDEMLENAPNMKEVIEDFHTFIGNATIIAHNADFDVPWLINEFEKHNLPLQNNTIICTFKWAQLMKEPRSSLSALTKKYKIGHLNAHRALADAAVTKELFFIYEDAQLVERPTQPLSDFEKILAKINRYKTKKKETVTT
;
A
#
# COMPACT_ATOMS: atom_id res chain seq x y z
N MET A 1 21.15 19.09 -10.32
CA MET A 1 20.06 20.12 -10.36
C MET A 1 19.71 20.53 -8.92
N SER A 2 18.87 21.55 -8.68
CA SER A 2 18.44 21.90 -7.31
C SER A 2 17.02 21.39 -7.03
N THR A 3 16.80 20.73 -5.89
CA THR A 3 15.52 20.13 -5.50
C THR A 3 14.80 21.00 -4.46
N SER A 4 13.53 21.37 -4.68
CA SER A 4 12.77 22.24 -3.76
C SER A 4 12.31 21.50 -2.49
N ILE A 5 12.29 22.17 -1.35
CA ILE A 5 11.68 21.67 -0.09
C ILE A 5 10.33 22.35 0.09
N ASN A 6 9.28 21.56 0.35
CA ASN A 6 7.92 22.05 0.60
C ASN A 6 7.74 22.40 2.09
N ARG A 7 8.54 23.36 2.57
CA ARG A 7 8.49 23.90 3.94
C ARG A 7 8.84 25.38 3.94
N ALA A 8 8.36 26.07 4.98
CA ALA A 8 8.71 27.45 5.23
C ALA A 8 10.19 27.57 5.63
N CYS A 9 10.88 28.59 5.12
CA CYS A 9 12.23 28.92 5.57
C CYS A 9 12.24 29.22 7.09
N PRO A 10 13.19 28.67 7.86
CA PRO A 10 13.31 28.99 9.28
C PRO A 10 13.53 30.48 9.56
N SER A 11 14.22 31.18 8.66
CA SER A 11 14.54 32.61 8.76
C SER A 11 13.39 33.49 8.26
N CYS A 12 13.06 33.47 6.97
CA CYS A 12 12.07 34.41 6.39
C CYS A 12 10.62 33.91 6.40
N LYS A 13 10.35 32.68 6.87
CA LYS A 13 9.02 32.05 6.96
C LYS A 13 8.25 31.86 5.65
N GLN A 14 8.83 32.23 4.50
CA GLN A 14 8.20 32.02 3.20
C GLN A 14 8.18 30.53 2.83
N LEU A 15 7.07 30.06 2.24
CA LEU A 15 6.96 28.72 1.66
C LEU A 15 7.69 28.64 0.31
N ASN A 16 8.06 27.42 -0.11
CA ASN A 16 8.63 27.12 -1.43
C ASN A 16 9.94 27.85 -1.79
N CYS A 17 10.60 28.49 -0.83
CA CYS A 17 11.86 29.21 -1.05
C CYS A 17 13.11 28.37 -0.71
N LEU A 18 12.95 27.20 -0.09
CA LEU A 18 14.07 26.32 0.27
C LEU A 18 14.42 25.39 -0.88
N LYS A 19 15.71 25.28 -1.19
CA LYS A 19 16.25 24.36 -2.20
C LYS A 19 17.44 23.58 -1.65
N ILE A 20 17.53 22.30 -2.02
CA ILE A 20 18.68 21.44 -1.79
C ILE A 20 19.51 21.42 -3.06
N LYS A 21 20.80 21.70 -2.93
CA LYS A 21 21.79 21.46 -3.96
C LYS A 21 22.99 20.80 -3.29
N GLU A 22 23.33 19.60 -3.74
CA GLU A 22 24.40 18.81 -3.13
C GLU A 22 24.16 18.69 -1.61
N ASN A 23 25.17 18.92 -0.76
CA ASN A 23 25.02 18.89 0.70
C ASN A 23 24.54 20.22 1.33
N ASN A 24 24.06 21.18 0.52
CA ASN A 24 23.64 22.50 1.00
C ASN A 24 22.14 22.72 0.83
N ILE A 25 21.51 23.26 1.87
CA ILE A 25 20.13 23.71 1.89
C ILE A 25 20.14 25.22 1.98
N GLN A 26 19.62 25.88 0.97
CA GLN A 26 19.65 27.34 0.86
C GLN A 26 18.25 27.90 0.59
N CYS A 27 17.98 29.07 1.14
CA CYS A 27 16.80 29.85 0.83
C CYS A 27 17.06 30.72 -0.42
N THR A 28 16.10 30.81 -1.33
CA THR A 28 16.17 31.70 -2.49
C THR A 28 15.74 33.12 -2.17
N SER A 29 15.21 33.37 -0.97
CA SER A 29 14.60 34.65 -0.57
C SER A 29 15.30 35.35 0.59
N CYS A 30 16.30 34.72 1.22
CA CYS A 30 17.10 35.30 2.31
C CYS A 30 18.42 34.55 2.46
N ASP A 31 19.30 35.02 3.36
CA ASP A 31 20.66 34.49 3.54
C ASP A 31 20.73 33.17 4.33
N PHE A 32 19.60 32.47 4.50
CA PHE A 32 19.60 31.17 5.18
C PHE A 32 20.30 30.12 4.32
N SER A 33 21.39 29.56 4.85
CA SER A 33 22.11 28.42 4.26
C SER A 33 22.59 27.49 5.36
N ILE A 34 22.42 26.18 5.16
CA ILE A 34 22.92 25.16 6.09
C ILE A 34 23.42 23.94 5.32
N LYS A 35 24.60 23.45 5.71
CA LYS A 35 25.13 22.18 5.22
C LYS A 35 24.63 21.03 6.08
N TYR A 36 24.33 19.90 5.47
CA TYR A 36 24.03 18.66 6.18
C TYR A 36 25.15 17.63 5.99
N ASN A 37 25.32 16.80 7.01
CA ASN A 37 26.28 15.69 7.01
C ASN A 37 25.63 14.41 6.49
N CYS A 38 26.45 13.36 6.33
CA CYS A 38 25.97 12.04 6.02
C CYS A 38 24.93 11.62 7.05
N PRO A 39 23.69 11.32 6.63
CA PRO A 39 22.62 11.00 7.57
C PRO A 39 22.85 9.63 8.25
N ILE A 40 23.83 8.85 7.80
CA ILE A 40 24.16 7.52 8.32
C ILE A 40 25.27 7.59 9.36
N CYS A 41 26.45 8.10 8.97
CA CYS A 41 27.63 8.10 9.84
C CYS A 41 27.97 9.47 10.43
N LYS A 42 27.21 10.52 10.11
CA LYS A 42 27.41 11.92 10.55
C LYS A 42 28.67 12.61 10.02
N GLU A 43 29.47 11.95 9.19
CA GLU A 43 30.64 12.56 8.57
C GLU A 43 30.26 13.62 7.53
N SER A 44 31.15 14.60 7.34
CA SER A 44 30.97 15.68 6.38
C SER A 44 30.86 15.15 4.95
N LEU A 45 29.93 15.69 4.17
CA LEU A 45 29.78 15.42 2.73
C LEU A 45 30.42 16.51 1.85
N SER A 46 31.23 17.40 2.43
CA SER A 46 31.72 18.60 1.74
C SER A 46 32.69 18.31 0.60
N GLU A 47 33.30 17.12 0.57
CA GLU A 47 34.25 16.68 -0.48
C GLU A 47 33.69 15.56 -1.35
N SER A 48 32.38 15.31 -1.27
CA SER A 48 31.76 14.22 -2.01
C SER A 48 31.44 14.63 -3.44
N SER A 49 31.67 13.73 -4.40
CA SER A 49 31.24 13.89 -5.79
C SER A 49 29.74 13.57 -5.91
N TRP A 50 29.00 14.40 -6.65
CA TRP A 50 27.57 14.24 -6.86
C TRP A 50 27.28 13.84 -8.30
N GLU A 51 26.37 12.89 -8.46
CA GLU A 51 25.98 12.28 -9.74
C GLU A 51 24.46 12.34 -9.90
N THR A 52 23.98 12.23 -11.14
CA THR A 52 22.54 12.22 -11.47
C THR A 52 22.16 10.87 -12.08
N SER A 53 21.04 10.30 -11.61
CA SER A 53 20.44 9.07 -12.14
C SER A 53 18.95 9.27 -12.44
N ASP A 54 18.28 8.26 -13.00
CA ASP A 54 16.82 8.23 -13.17
C ASP A 54 16.05 8.48 -11.85
N ASN A 55 16.67 8.15 -10.72
CA ASN A 55 16.12 8.33 -9.38
C ASN A 55 16.49 9.68 -8.73
N GLY A 56 17.11 10.58 -9.50
CA GLY A 56 17.56 11.91 -9.08
C GLY A 56 19.02 11.94 -8.62
N ASP A 57 19.42 13.11 -8.11
CA ASP A 57 20.79 13.41 -7.70
C ASP A 57 21.18 12.63 -6.43
N PHE A 58 22.42 12.11 -6.41
CA PHE A 58 22.96 11.33 -5.31
C PHE A 58 24.47 11.51 -5.13
N THR A 59 25.00 11.03 -4.01
CA THR A 59 26.44 10.91 -3.76
C THR A 59 26.73 9.65 -2.96
N THR A 60 27.95 9.11 -3.06
CA THR A 60 28.43 8.04 -2.18
C THR A 60 29.26 8.65 -1.06
N CYS A 61 28.87 8.41 0.20
CA CYS A 61 29.63 8.89 1.35
C CYS A 61 30.98 8.17 1.45
N LYS A 62 32.09 8.90 1.41
CA LYS A 62 33.46 8.32 1.49
C LYS A 62 33.73 7.57 2.80
N SER A 63 33.08 7.95 3.89
CA SER A 63 33.30 7.35 5.22
C SER A 63 32.59 6.00 5.38
N CYS A 64 31.31 5.92 5.04
CA CYS A 64 30.51 4.70 5.25
C CYS A 64 30.15 3.98 3.96
N ASN A 65 30.65 4.44 2.81
CA ASN A 65 30.41 3.90 1.48
C ASN A 65 28.92 3.74 1.08
N ASN A 66 28.02 4.48 1.75
CA ASN A 66 26.59 4.42 1.47
C ASN A 66 26.17 5.51 0.48
N MET A 67 25.22 5.17 -0.38
CA MET A 67 24.62 6.08 -1.35
C MET A 67 23.53 6.95 -0.70
N ILE A 68 23.64 8.26 -0.89
CA ILE A 68 22.78 9.30 -0.33
C ILE A 68 22.07 10.03 -1.46
N HIS A 69 20.77 9.79 -1.62
CA HIS A 69 19.94 10.50 -2.61
C HIS A 69 19.37 11.81 -2.04
N ILE A 70 19.43 12.89 -2.82
CA ILE A 70 18.83 14.18 -2.46
C ILE A 70 17.32 14.04 -2.18
N LYS A 71 16.62 13.19 -2.94
CA LYS A 71 15.18 12.92 -2.74
C LYS A 71 14.88 12.36 -1.34
N LYS A 72 15.77 11.52 -0.78
CA LYS A 72 15.62 11.02 0.60
C LYS A 72 15.81 12.13 1.62
N ILE A 73 16.78 13.02 1.41
CA ILE A 73 17.00 14.20 2.25
C ILE A 73 15.78 15.12 2.20
N GLN A 74 15.31 15.47 1.01
CA GLN A 74 14.10 16.25 0.79
C GLN A 74 12.90 15.66 1.57
N ASN A 75 12.73 14.33 1.54
CA ASN A 75 11.65 13.65 2.24
C ASN A 75 11.75 13.81 3.77
N LEU A 76 12.95 13.75 4.36
CA LEU A 76 13.15 13.99 5.81
C LEU A 76 12.66 15.38 6.20
N PHE A 77 13.07 16.41 5.44
CA PHE A 77 12.69 17.80 5.71
C PHE A 77 11.19 18.05 5.49
N ASN A 78 10.63 17.58 4.36
CA ASN A 78 9.22 17.73 4.05
C ASN A 78 8.33 17.10 5.15
N ASN A 79 8.78 16.01 5.76
CA ASN A 79 8.00 15.25 6.75
C ASN A 79 8.40 15.48 8.21
N LEU A 80 9.29 16.44 8.50
CA LEU A 80 9.80 16.71 9.85
C LEU A 80 10.34 15.45 10.56
N MET A 81 11.02 14.60 9.79
CA MET A 81 11.61 13.38 10.32
C MET A 81 12.98 13.68 10.90
N LYS A 82 13.24 13.18 12.11
CA LYS A 82 14.55 13.21 12.76
C LYS A 82 15.20 11.85 12.66
N ILE A 83 16.52 11.84 12.54
CA ILE A 83 17.31 10.60 12.56
C ILE A 83 17.72 10.30 14.00
N SER A 84 17.50 9.07 14.42
CA SER A 84 18.00 8.52 15.67
C SER A 84 19.15 7.58 15.38
N TYR A 85 20.26 7.85 16.04
CA TYR A 85 21.50 7.06 15.97
C TYR A 85 21.70 6.19 17.22
N THR A 86 20.89 6.42 18.25
CA THR A 86 20.91 5.62 19.50
C THR A 86 19.92 4.47 19.45
N GLN A 87 18.90 4.59 18.58
CA GLN A 87 17.92 3.54 18.36
C GLN A 87 18.12 3.01 16.95
N GLU A 88 18.67 1.80 16.87
CA GLU A 88 19.00 1.16 15.61
C GLU A 88 17.84 0.31 15.10
N CYS A 89 17.74 0.20 13.77
CA CYS A 89 16.85 -0.74 13.13
C CYS A 89 17.36 -2.15 13.43
N LYS A 90 16.49 -2.99 14.00
CA LYS A 90 16.82 -4.37 14.35
C LYS A 90 17.20 -5.26 13.16
N LEU A 91 16.98 -4.81 11.93
CA LEU A 91 17.21 -5.59 10.71
C LEU A 91 18.56 -5.27 10.09
N CYS A 92 18.83 -4.00 9.82
CA CYS A 92 20.04 -3.58 9.13
C CYS A 92 21.09 -2.96 10.08
N ASN A 93 20.82 -2.96 11.40
CA ASN A 93 21.61 -2.27 12.43
C ASN A 93 21.93 -0.80 12.05
N GLY A 94 21.01 -0.20 11.29
CA GLY A 94 21.13 1.13 10.75
C GLY A 94 20.45 2.16 11.63
N PRO A 95 20.69 3.46 11.41
CA PRO A 95 19.94 4.50 12.10
C PRO A 95 18.44 4.38 11.81
N THR A 96 17.62 4.93 12.70
CA THR A 96 16.17 5.02 12.53
C THR A 96 15.72 6.45 12.32
N ILE A 97 14.48 6.65 11.89
CA ILE A 97 13.81 7.94 11.73
C ILE A 97 12.53 7.98 12.54
N TYR A 98 12.18 9.14 13.07
CA TYR A 98 10.98 9.33 13.88
C TYR A 98 10.46 10.76 13.74
N ARG A 99 9.20 10.98 14.15
CA ARG A 99 8.60 12.33 14.24
C ARG A 99 8.48 12.72 15.70
N THR A 100 9.00 13.89 16.08
CA THR A 100 8.93 14.36 17.49
C THR A 100 7.52 14.69 17.94
N GLN A 101 6.62 15.02 17.02
CA GLN A 101 5.25 15.45 17.33
C GLN A 101 4.20 14.34 17.11
N ALA A 102 4.62 13.11 16.80
CA ALA A 102 3.69 12.01 16.52
C ALA A 102 4.12 10.73 17.23
N ASN A 103 3.19 10.06 17.92
CA ASN A 103 3.42 8.79 18.64
C ASN A 103 3.48 7.59 17.67
N ILE A 104 4.35 7.64 16.66
CA ILE A 104 4.45 6.66 15.57
C ILE A 104 5.68 5.74 15.73
N GLY A 105 6.53 5.98 16.74
CA GLY A 105 7.74 5.19 16.99
C GLY A 105 8.86 5.47 15.98
N HIS A 106 9.93 4.66 16.04
CA HIS A 106 11.11 4.74 15.19
C HIS A 106 11.00 3.78 14.00
N ARG A 107 11.44 4.21 12.81
CA ARG A 107 11.40 3.46 11.53
C ARG A 107 12.80 3.37 10.94
N CYS A 108 13.11 2.40 10.07
CA CYS A 108 14.46 2.34 9.48
C CYS A 108 14.80 3.58 8.63
N PHE A 109 16.04 4.09 8.71
CA PHE A 109 16.51 5.18 7.85
C PHE A 109 16.72 4.76 6.39
N TYR A 110 17.31 3.59 6.17
CA TYR A 110 17.55 3.05 4.82
C TYR A 110 16.25 2.76 4.09
N PHE A 111 15.27 2.33 4.87
CA PHE A 111 13.95 1.92 4.43
C PHE A 111 12.89 2.69 5.23
N PRO A 112 12.60 3.96 4.89
CA PRO A 112 11.62 4.79 5.63
C PRO A 112 10.20 4.21 5.70
N LYS A 113 9.89 3.27 4.78
CA LYS A 113 8.67 2.46 4.74
C LYS A 113 8.74 1.17 5.58
N CYS A 114 9.86 0.93 6.27
CA CYS A 114 10.13 -0.23 7.10
C CYS A 114 9.65 -0.02 8.54
N SER A 115 8.36 0.25 8.67
CA SER A 115 7.55 -0.35 9.73
C SER A 115 6.67 -1.39 9.04
N GLY A 116 7.32 -2.43 8.48
CA GLY A 116 6.60 -3.45 7.73
C GLY A 116 7.32 -4.20 6.62
N GLN A 117 8.34 -3.63 5.99
CA GLN A 117 8.83 -4.11 4.69
C GLN A 117 10.07 -5.02 4.75
N ALA A 118 10.38 -5.61 5.90
CA ALA A 118 11.51 -6.54 6.02
C ALA A 118 11.42 -7.73 5.03
N SER A 119 10.20 -8.06 4.59
CA SER A 119 9.95 -9.17 3.67
C SER A 119 10.16 -8.86 2.18
N LEU A 120 10.38 -7.59 1.78
CA LEU A 120 10.82 -7.24 0.42
C LEU A 120 12.28 -7.64 0.15
N PHE A 121 13.03 -8.03 1.18
CA PHE A 121 14.41 -8.54 1.09
C PHE A 121 14.52 -10.06 1.25
N SER A 122 13.42 -10.79 1.01
CA SER A 122 13.60 -12.16 0.52
C SER A 122 14.52 -12.08 -0.72
N GLN A 123 15.41 -13.06 -0.90
CA GLN A 123 16.27 -13.12 -2.10
C GLN A 123 15.47 -13.05 -3.42
N LYS A 124 14.15 -13.26 -3.35
CA LYS A 124 13.19 -13.10 -4.43
C LYS A 124 12.47 -11.75 -4.31
N LYS A 125 12.72 -10.86 -5.28
CA LYS A 125 11.90 -9.65 -5.49
C LYS A 125 10.46 -10.08 -5.74
N GLU A 126 9.52 -9.54 -4.97
CA GLU A 126 8.10 -9.85 -5.08
C GLU A 126 7.31 -8.58 -5.35
N CYS A 127 6.30 -8.68 -6.22
CA CYS A 127 5.31 -7.64 -6.41
C CYS A 127 4.08 -7.99 -5.58
N LEU A 128 3.62 -7.07 -4.74
CA LEU A 128 2.47 -7.28 -3.85
C LEU A 128 1.33 -6.36 -4.29
N ILE A 129 0.09 -6.85 -4.27
CA ILE A 129 -1.09 -6.02 -4.44
C ILE A 129 -2.10 -6.27 -3.33
N PHE A 130 -2.47 -5.21 -2.63
CA PHE A 130 -3.50 -5.22 -1.60
C PHE A 130 -4.80 -4.80 -2.25
N LEU A 131 -5.84 -5.61 -2.10
CA LEU A 131 -7.10 -5.47 -2.81
C LEU A 131 -8.29 -5.51 -1.84
N ASP A 132 -9.26 -4.66 -2.13
CA ASP A 132 -10.59 -4.66 -1.52
C ASP A 132 -11.62 -4.22 -2.58
N PHE A 133 -12.84 -4.76 -2.48
CA PHE A 133 -13.97 -4.34 -3.31
C PHE A 133 -15.16 -3.95 -2.45
N GLU A 134 -15.83 -2.86 -2.84
CA GLU A 134 -17.21 -2.64 -2.40
C GLU A 134 -18.17 -3.15 -3.47
N THR A 135 -19.26 -3.78 -3.02
CA THR A 135 -20.22 -4.45 -3.92
C THR A 135 -21.66 -4.11 -3.54
N THR A 136 -22.59 -4.30 -4.47
CA THR A 136 -24.03 -4.14 -4.19
C THR A 136 -24.60 -5.23 -3.28
N GLY A 137 -23.79 -6.18 -2.81
CA GLY A 137 -24.18 -7.23 -1.88
C GLY A 137 -23.22 -8.42 -1.85
N LEU A 138 -23.50 -9.38 -0.97
CA LEU A 138 -22.59 -10.51 -0.72
C LEU A 138 -22.68 -11.64 -1.76
N GLU A 139 -23.75 -11.66 -2.57
CA GLU A 139 -24.00 -12.73 -3.54
C GLU A 139 -23.35 -12.43 -4.89
N LEU A 140 -22.23 -13.10 -5.19
CA LEU A 140 -21.48 -12.99 -6.46
C LEU A 140 -22.34 -13.02 -7.74
N LYS A 141 -23.42 -13.81 -7.74
CA LYS A 141 -24.27 -14.00 -8.93
C LYS A 141 -25.27 -12.88 -9.19
N LYS A 142 -25.63 -12.11 -8.16
CA LYS A 142 -26.67 -11.08 -8.23
C LYS A 142 -26.12 -9.68 -7.98
N GLY A 143 -24.99 -9.59 -7.29
CA GLY A 143 -24.34 -8.34 -7.02
C GLY A 143 -23.39 -7.92 -8.14
N HIS A 144 -22.86 -6.72 -7.96
CA HIS A 144 -21.91 -6.07 -8.86
C HIS A 144 -20.86 -5.37 -8.01
N ILE A 145 -19.61 -5.34 -8.48
CA ILE A 145 -18.58 -4.47 -7.92
C ILE A 145 -18.96 -3.02 -8.23
N ILE A 146 -18.86 -2.15 -7.22
CA ILE A 146 -19.18 -0.71 -7.31
C ILE A 146 -18.01 0.19 -6.92
N GLU A 147 -16.98 -0.36 -6.29
CA GLU A 147 -15.70 0.32 -6.06
C GLU A 147 -14.56 -0.70 -6.14
N ILE A 148 -13.47 -0.31 -6.80
CA ILE A 148 -12.21 -1.06 -6.83
C ILE A 148 -11.17 -0.24 -6.09
N GLY A 149 -10.62 -0.81 -5.02
CA GLY A 149 -9.51 -0.22 -4.28
C GLY A 149 -8.34 -1.17 -4.25
N ALA A 150 -7.24 -0.77 -4.88
CA ALA A 150 -6.01 -1.55 -4.87
C ALA A 150 -4.77 -0.70 -4.65
N LEU A 151 -3.85 -1.22 -3.85
CA LEU A 151 -2.54 -0.65 -3.62
C LEU A 151 -1.48 -1.68 -4.01
N LYS A 152 -0.63 -1.34 -4.97
CA LYS A 152 0.45 -2.19 -5.47
C LYS A 152 1.79 -1.69 -4.96
N ILE A 153 2.62 -2.63 -4.51
CA ILE A 153 4.04 -2.41 -4.23
C ILE A 153 4.81 -3.20 -5.29
N ASP A 154 5.53 -2.49 -6.15
CA ASP A 154 6.36 -3.14 -7.16
C ASP A 154 7.66 -3.71 -6.57
N THR A 155 8.42 -4.40 -7.41
CA THR A 155 9.68 -5.04 -7.05
C THR A 155 10.78 -4.08 -6.61
N ASP A 156 10.61 -2.78 -6.84
CA ASP A 156 11.53 -1.72 -6.43
C ASP A 156 11.00 -0.96 -5.19
N GLY A 157 9.86 -1.39 -4.63
CA GLY A 157 9.25 -0.85 -3.42
C GLY A 157 8.45 0.45 -3.62
N LEU A 158 8.17 0.82 -4.88
CA LEU A 158 7.31 1.95 -5.19
C LEU A 158 5.85 1.55 -5.00
N GLU A 159 5.06 2.50 -4.49
CA GLU A 159 3.63 2.31 -4.27
C GLU A 159 2.85 2.94 -5.42
N HIS A 160 1.90 2.18 -5.94
CA HIS A 160 0.95 2.59 -6.98
C HIS A 160 -0.47 2.28 -6.51
N THR A 161 -1.45 3.05 -6.95
CA THR A 161 -2.84 2.88 -6.53
C THR A 161 -3.77 2.76 -7.74
N PHE A 162 -4.79 1.92 -7.62
CA PHE A 162 -5.92 1.84 -8.52
C PHE A 162 -7.18 2.06 -7.69
N ASP A 163 -7.88 3.16 -7.93
CA ASP A 163 -9.01 3.60 -7.12
C ASP A 163 -10.09 4.17 -8.04
N THR A 164 -11.20 3.45 -8.19
CA THR A 164 -12.29 3.87 -9.07
C THR A 164 -13.63 3.33 -8.58
N PHE A 165 -14.65 4.17 -8.72
CA PHE A 165 -16.02 3.69 -8.70
C PHE A 165 -16.35 2.94 -9.99
N ILE A 166 -17.35 2.07 -9.91
CA ILE A 166 -17.92 1.34 -11.05
C ILE A 166 -19.41 1.63 -11.10
N LYS A 167 -19.91 1.95 -12.30
CA LYS A 167 -21.33 2.16 -12.52
C LYS A 167 -22.13 0.92 -12.13
N SER A 168 -23.06 1.10 -11.19
CA SER A 168 -23.96 0.04 -10.79
C SER A 168 -25.10 -0.11 -11.81
N PRO A 169 -25.42 -1.34 -12.28
CA PRO A 169 -26.57 -1.58 -13.14
C PRO A 169 -27.90 -1.65 -12.37
N ILE A 170 -27.86 -1.54 -11.04
CA ILE A 170 -29.01 -1.57 -10.15
C ILE A 170 -28.93 -0.42 -9.15
N THR A 171 -30.08 0.00 -8.62
CA THR A 171 -30.11 0.92 -7.48
C THR A 171 -29.47 0.26 -6.26
N LEU A 172 -28.61 1.00 -5.57
CA LEU A 172 -27.93 0.49 -4.38
C LEU A 172 -28.92 0.24 -3.25
N PRO A 173 -28.90 -0.96 -2.63
CA PRO A 173 -29.68 -1.19 -1.42
C PRO A 173 -29.26 -0.22 -0.31
N GLU A 174 -30.23 0.34 0.42
CA GLU A 174 -29.96 1.30 1.52
C GLU A 174 -28.97 0.79 2.57
N LYS A 175 -28.97 -0.52 2.82
CA LYS A 175 -27.99 -1.16 3.71
C LYS A 175 -26.55 -1.01 3.20
N ILE A 176 -26.32 -1.10 1.90
CA ILE A 176 -24.98 -0.95 1.31
C ILE A 176 -24.55 0.52 1.39
N LYS A 177 -25.46 1.45 1.08
CA LYS A 177 -25.19 2.89 1.23
C LYS A 177 -24.78 3.25 2.67
N ALA A 178 -25.49 2.70 3.65
CA ALA A 178 -25.22 2.95 5.06
C ALA A 178 -23.87 2.38 5.55
N ILE A 179 -23.37 1.31 4.91
CA ILE A 179 -22.08 0.68 5.28
C ILE A 179 -20.93 1.40 4.59
N THR A 180 -21.03 1.59 3.28
CA THR A 180 -19.94 2.06 2.40
C THR A 180 -19.87 3.58 2.26
N ASN A 181 -20.96 4.28 2.62
CA ASN A 181 -21.20 5.68 2.29
C ASN A 181 -21.15 6.01 0.78
N ILE A 182 -21.31 4.99 -0.07
CA ILE A 182 -21.47 5.15 -1.51
C ILE A 182 -22.96 5.32 -1.81
N ASN A 183 -23.31 6.34 -2.61
CA ASN A 183 -24.69 6.57 -3.06
C ASN A 183 -24.82 6.39 -4.59
N ASP A 184 -26.06 6.37 -5.09
CA ASP A 184 -26.31 6.15 -6.52
C ASP A 184 -25.71 7.29 -7.40
N GLU A 185 -25.70 8.53 -6.91
CA GLU A 185 -25.18 9.70 -7.63
C GLU A 185 -23.66 9.58 -7.90
N MET A 186 -22.91 9.03 -6.95
CA MET A 186 -21.48 8.76 -7.10
C MET A 186 -21.19 7.72 -8.20
N LEU A 187 -22.14 6.81 -8.45
CA LEU A 187 -21.98 5.73 -9.41
C LEU A 187 -22.58 6.03 -10.78
N GLU A 188 -23.48 7.00 -10.89
CA GLU A 188 -24.20 7.32 -12.14
C GLU A 188 -23.25 7.68 -13.29
N ASN A 189 -22.20 8.44 -12.97
CA ASN A 189 -21.17 8.93 -13.90
C ASN A 189 -19.85 8.15 -13.81
N ALA A 190 -19.80 7.08 -12.99
CA ALA A 190 -18.63 6.21 -12.91
C ALA A 190 -18.48 5.40 -14.22
N PRO A 191 -17.26 4.95 -14.56
CA PRO A 191 -17.06 4.06 -15.70
C PRO A 191 -17.75 2.71 -15.47
N ASN A 192 -18.15 2.06 -16.56
CA ASN A 192 -18.61 0.68 -16.54
C ASN A 192 -17.43 -0.26 -16.33
N MET A 193 -17.70 -1.46 -15.80
CA MET A 193 -16.66 -2.48 -15.56
C MET A 193 -15.79 -2.75 -16.80
N LYS A 194 -16.40 -2.87 -17.98
CA LYS A 194 -15.71 -3.11 -19.25
C LYS A 194 -14.67 -2.04 -19.60
N GLU A 195 -14.87 -0.80 -19.16
CA GLU A 195 -13.97 0.32 -19.46
C GLU A 195 -12.70 0.29 -18.60
N VAL A 196 -12.74 -0.37 -17.43
CA VAL A 196 -11.62 -0.36 -16.47
C VAL A 196 -10.95 -1.72 -16.29
N ILE A 197 -11.61 -2.82 -16.69
CA ILE A 197 -11.17 -4.17 -16.34
C ILE A 197 -9.84 -4.56 -16.98
N GLU A 198 -9.55 -4.08 -18.19
CA GLU A 198 -8.28 -4.33 -18.90
C GLU A 198 -7.11 -3.59 -18.21
N ASP A 199 -7.33 -2.32 -17.85
CA ASP A 199 -6.35 -1.54 -17.09
C ASP A 199 -6.11 -2.14 -15.71
N PHE A 200 -7.17 -2.61 -15.05
CA PHE A 200 -7.08 -3.25 -13.76
C PHE A 200 -6.35 -4.60 -13.86
N HIS A 201 -6.63 -5.42 -14.88
CA HIS A 201 -5.90 -6.66 -15.15
C HIS A 201 -4.40 -6.39 -15.35
N THR A 202 -4.06 -5.38 -16.16
CA THR A 202 -2.68 -4.93 -16.37
C THR A 202 -2.03 -4.45 -15.06
N PHE A 203 -2.79 -3.71 -14.24
CA PHE A 203 -2.35 -3.23 -12.94
C PHE A 203 -2.01 -4.40 -11.99
N ILE A 204 -2.83 -5.45 -11.93
CA ILE A 204 -2.55 -6.66 -11.13
C ILE A 204 -1.31 -7.39 -11.66
N GLY A 205 -1.29 -7.72 -12.95
CA GLY A 205 -0.24 -8.52 -13.56
C GLY A 205 0.03 -9.82 -12.78
N ASN A 206 1.31 -10.07 -12.47
CA ASN A 206 1.77 -11.27 -11.76
C ASN A 206 2.03 -11.05 -10.26
N ALA A 207 1.45 -10.01 -9.69
CA ALA A 207 1.60 -9.72 -8.27
C ALA A 207 0.96 -10.81 -7.39
N THR A 208 1.53 -11.03 -6.20
CA THR A 208 0.85 -11.74 -5.12
C THR A 208 -0.33 -10.88 -4.66
N ILE A 209 -1.53 -11.44 -4.68
CA ILE A 209 -2.77 -10.77 -4.32
C ILE A 209 -3.01 -10.96 -2.83
N ILE A 210 -3.19 -9.86 -2.10
CA ILE A 210 -3.45 -9.84 -0.67
C ILE A 210 -4.78 -9.16 -0.44
N ALA A 211 -5.70 -9.84 0.22
CA ALA A 211 -6.97 -9.27 0.66
C ALA A 211 -7.20 -9.61 2.13
N HIS A 212 -8.00 -8.80 2.83
CA HIS A 212 -8.32 -9.15 4.21
C HIS A 212 -9.20 -10.38 4.26
N ASN A 213 -10.29 -10.40 3.50
CA ASN A 213 -11.16 -11.56 3.38
C ASN A 213 -11.13 -12.13 1.96
N ALA A 214 -10.01 -12.75 1.57
CA ALA A 214 -9.81 -13.22 0.19
C ALA A 214 -10.91 -14.18 -0.32
N ASP A 215 -11.60 -14.91 0.56
CA ASP A 215 -12.73 -15.78 0.17
C ASP A 215 -13.96 -14.98 -0.31
N PHE A 216 -13.98 -13.65 -0.08
CA PHE A 216 -14.93 -12.70 -0.65
C PHE A 216 -14.38 -12.04 -1.92
N ASP A 217 -13.24 -11.35 -1.84
CA ASP A 217 -12.72 -10.50 -2.92
C ASP A 217 -12.26 -11.30 -4.16
N VAL A 218 -11.55 -12.41 -3.95
CA VAL A 218 -10.95 -13.17 -5.05
C VAL A 218 -12.00 -13.81 -5.97
N PRO A 219 -13.11 -14.39 -5.46
CA PRO A 219 -14.21 -14.81 -6.33
C PRO A 219 -14.82 -13.69 -7.20
N TRP A 220 -14.93 -12.46 -6.69
CA TRP A 220 -15.35 -11.30 -7.49
C TRP A 220 -14.37 -11.01 -8.62
N LEU A 221 -13.08 -10.97 -8.28
CA LEU A 221 -12.01 -10.74 -9.23
C LEU A 221 -12.01 -11.77 -10.37
N ILE A 222 -11.98 -13.06 -10.03
CA ILE A 222 -11.98 -14.15 -11.02
C ILE A 222 -13.22 -14.06 -11.91
N ASN A 223 -14.41 -13.88 -11.33
CA ASN A 223 -15.66 -13.83 -12.09
C ASN A 223 -15.70 -12.66 -13.09
N GLU A 224 -15.22 -11.47 -12.73
CA GLU A 224 -15.15 -10.35 -13.68
C GLU A 224 -14.07 -10.55 -14.74
N PHE A 225 -12.94 -11.15 -14.37
CA PHE A 225 -11.84 -11.46 -15.28
C PHE A 225 -12.24 -12.51 -16.32
N GLU A 226 -12.90 -13.59 -15.89
CA GLU A 226 -13.42 -14.64 -16.78
C GLU A 226 -14.48 -14.10 -17.75
N LYS A 227 -15.40 -13.24 -17.30
CA LYS A 227 -16.42 -12.61 -18.16
C LYS A 227 -15.82 -11.80 -19.31
N HIS A 228 -14.61 -11.27 -19.14
CA HIS A 228 -13.91 -10.44 -20.11
C HIS A 228 -12.75 -11.17 -20.80
N ASN A 229 -12.59 -12.49 -20.62
CA ASN A 229 -11.50 -13.30 -21.16
C ASN A 229 -10.09 -12.81 -20.73
N LEU A 230 -9.99 -12.32 -19.49
CA LEU A 230 -8.77 -11.79 -18.87
C LEU A 230 -8.33 -12.67 -17.70
N PRO A 231 -8.01 -13.97 -17.90
CA PRO A 231 -7.74 -14.87 -16.78
C PRO A 231 -6.61 -14.36 -15.88
N LEU A 232 -6.74 -14.60 -14.58
CA LEU A 232 -5.60 -14.48 -13.67
C LEU A 232 -4.51 -15.47 -14.08
N GLN A 233 -3.26 -15.09 -13.85
CA GLN A 233 -2.11 -15.93 -14.15
C GLN A 233 -1.83 -16.84 -12.94
N ASN A 234 -0.56 -17.17 -12.70
CA ASN A 234 -0.12 -17.94 -11.53
C ASN A 234 -0.01 -17.05 -10.27
N ASN A 235 -0.98 -16.15 -10.05
CA ASN A 235 -0.99 -15.26 -8.90
C ASN A 235 -1.10 -16.07 -7.61
N THR A 236 -0.18 -15.82 -6.68
CA THR A 236 -0.28 -16.33 -5.31
C THR A 236 -1.25 -15.46 -4.52
N ILE A 237 -2.07 -16.05 -3.66
CA ILE A 237 -3.05 -15.30 -2.87
C ILE A 237 -2.74 -15.44 -1.38
N ILE A 238 -2.85 -14.34 -0.63
CA ILE A 238 -2.70 -14.31 0.82
C ILE A 238 -3.94 -13.67 1.44
N CYS A 239 -4.50 -14.33 2.46
CA CYS A 239 -5.66 -13.84 3.18
C CYS A 239 -5.26 -13.39 4.59
N THR A 240 -5.30 -12.09 4.89
CA THR A 240 -4.86 -11.59 6.21
C THR A 240 -5.87 -11.92 7.33
N PHE A 241 -7.14 -12.18 7.02
CA PHE A 241 -8.10 -12.74 7.98
C PHE A 241 -7.70 -14.16 8.40
N LYS A 242 -7.37 -15.04 7.44
CA LYS A 242 -6.85 -16.38 7.75
C LYS A 242 -5.54 -16.29 8.51
N TRP A 243 -4.69 -15.34 8.16
CA TRP A 243 -3.47 -15.07 8.91
C TRP A 243 -3.77 -14.71 10.37
N ALA A 244 -4.71 -13.80 10.61
CA ALA A 244 -5.15 -13.46 11.96
C ALA A 244 -5.68 -14.69 12.74
N GLN A 245 -6.40 -15.60 12.08
CA GLN A 245 -6.86 -16.84 12.69
C GLN A 245 -5.69 -17.76 13.09
N LEU A 246 -4.68 -17.91 12.23
CA LEU A 246 -3.46 -18.69 12.53
C LEU A 246 -2.67 -18.09 13.70
N MET A 247 -2.64 -16.75 13.78
CA MET A 247 -2.08 -15.99 14.90
C MET A 247 -2.91 -16.10 16.18
N LYS A 248 -4.06 -16.79 16.15
CA LYS A 248 -5.01 -16.94 17.25
C LYS A 248 -5.51 -15.59 17.77
N GLU A 249 -5.72 -14.64 16.87
CA GLU A 249 -6.34 -13.36 17.19
C GLU A 249 -7.76 -13.57 17.77
N PRO A 250 -8.12 -12.92 18.89
CA PRO A 250 -9.43 -13.12 19.51
C PRO A 250 -10.57 -12.60 18.62
N ARG A 251 -10.30 -11.59 17.79
CA ARG A 251 -11.21 -11.08 16.77
C ARG A 251 -10.41 -10.76 15.51
N SER A 252 -10.81 -11.34 14.39
CA SER A 252 -10.05 -11.28 13.14
C SER A 252 -10.61 -10.28 12.13
N SER A 253 -11.67 -9.53 12.45
CA SER A 253 -12.18 -8.49 11.55
C SER A 253 -11.19 -7.33 11.40
N LEU A 254 -11.14 -6.71 10.22
CA LEU A 254 -10.22 -5.61 9.93
C LEU A 254 -10.32 -4.51 10.99
N SER A 255 -11.54 -4.05 11.31
CA SER A 255 -11.80 -3.05 12.35
C SER A 255 -11.29 -3.45 13.74
N ALA A 256 -11.40 -4.73 14.12
CA ALA A 256 -10.89 -5.18 15.43
C ALA A 256 -9.36 -5.19 15.45
N LEU A 257 -8.74 -5.62 14.34
CA LEU A 257 -7.29 -5.70 14.20
C LEU A 257 -6.67 -4.30 14.08
N THR A 258 -7.26 -3.37 13.34
CA THR A 258 -6.78 -1.98 13.28
C THR A 258 -6.78 -1.33 14.65
N LYS A 259 -7.84 -1.55 15.44
CA LYS A 259 -7.90 -1.06 16.82
C LYS A 259 -6.83 -1.71 17.70
N LYS A 260 -6.62 -3.03 17.59
CA LYS A 260 -5.60 -3.77 18.36
C LYS A 260 -4.19 -3.25 18.06
N TYR A 261 -3.86 -3.12 16.78
CA TYR A 261 -2.53 -2.73 16.31
C TYR A 261 -2.34 -1.23 16.18
N LYS A 262 -3.36 -0.42 16.54
CA LYS A 262 -3.34 1.04 16.48
C LYS A 262 -3.04 1.57 15.06
N ILE A 263 -3.57 0.87 14.06
CA ILE A 263 -3.49 1.29 12.65
C ILE A 263 -4.57 2.36 12.43
N GLY A 264 -4.18 3.50 11.84
CA GLY A 264 -5.15 4.52 11.44
C GLY A 264 -6.02 4.00 10.30
N HIS A 265 -7.34 3.98 10.50
CA HIS A 265 -8.32 3.55 9.50
C HIS A 265 -9.30 4.69 9.25
N LEU A 266 -8.83 5.72 8.55
CA LEU A 266 -9.68 6.83 8.11
C LEU A 266 -10.54 6.34 6.94
N ASN A 267 -11.84 6.62 6.99
CA ASN A 267 -12.82 6.23 5.95
C ASN A 267 -12.96 4.71 5.78
N ALA A 268 -13.23 3.97 6.87
CA ALA A 268 -13.56 2.55 6.79
C ALA A 268 -14.74 2.30 5.83
N HIS A 269 -14.70 1.17 5.12
CA HIS A 269 -15.65 0.82 4.05
C HIS A 269 -15.53 1.71 2.80
N ARG A 270 -14.28 2.13 2.52
CA ARG A 270 -13.85 2.64 1.22
C ARG A 270 -12.74 1.73 0.75
N ALA A 271 -12.87 1.22 -0.48
CA ALA A 271 -12.04 0.11 -0.93
C ALA A 271 -10.53 0.42 -0.83
N LEU A 272 -10.08 1.61 -1.30
CA LEU A 272 -8.64 1.95 -1.23
C LEU A 272 -8.15 2.12 0.22
N ALA A 273 -9.00 2.63 1.13
CA ALA A 273 -8.65 2.79 2.53
C ALA A 273 -8.49 1.42 3.23
N ASP A 274 -9.40 0.50 2.94
CA ASP A 274 -9.38 -0.87 3.48
C ASP A 274 -8.19 -1.66 2.91
N ALA A 275 -7.85 -1.48 1.62
CA ALA A 275 -6.63 -2.03 1.01
C ALA A 275 -5.35 -1.47 1.66
N ALA A 276 -5.28 -0.17 1.91
CA ALA A 276 -4.13 0.47 2.54
C ALA A 276 -3.92 0.00 4.00
N VAL A 277 -5.01 -0.23 4.73
CA VAL A 277 -4.96 -0.80 6.08
C VAL A 277 -4.57 -2.28 6.05
N THR A 278 -5.07 -3.03 5.06
CA THR A 278 -4.69 -4.43 4.85
C THR A 278 -3.18 -4.56 4.61
N LYS A 279 -2.57 -3.62 3.88
CA LYS A 279 -1.12 -3.52 3.72
C LYS A 279 -0.39 -3.40 5.07
N GLU A 280 -0.80 -2.45 5.92
CA GLU A 280 -0.16 -2.27 7.23
C GLU A 280 -0.30 -3.52 8.11
N LEU A 281 -1.48 -4.16 8.10
CA LEU A 281 -1.73 -5.40 8.83
C LEU A 281 -0.87 -6.56 8.32
N PHE A 282 -0.82 -6.78 7.01
CA PHE A 282 0.02 -7.79 6.36
C PHE A 282 1.46 -7.65 6.84
N PHE A 283 1.97 -6.43 6.80
CA PHE A 283 3.35 -6.15 7.17
C PHE A 283 3.63 -6.27 8.67
N ILE A 284 2.65 -6.01 9.54
CA ILE A 284 2.76 -6.35 10.97
C ILE A 284 2.91 -7.87 11.16
N TYR A 285 2.19 -8.68 10.39
CA TYR A 285 2.30 -10.14 10.46
C TYR A 285 3.60 -10.66 9.86
N GLU A 286 4.03 -10.11 8.72
CA GLU A 286 5.35 -10.38 8.13
C GLU A 286 6.49 -10.07 9.10
N ASP A 287 6.46 -8.91 9.76
CA ASP A 287 7.51 -8.51 10.69
C ASP A 287 7.50 -9.37 11.97
N ALA A 288 6.33 -9.88 12.38
CA ALA A 288 6.21 -10.74 13.56
C ALA A 288 6.77 -12.15 13.33
N GLN A 289 6.71 -12.67 12.10
CA GLN A 289 7.21 -14.01 11.70
C GLN A 289 6.77 -15.17 12.62
N LEU A 290 5.59 -15.05 13.25
CA LEU A 290 5.10 -16.05 14.21
C LEU A 290 4.48 -17.28 13.54
N VAL A 291 4.02 -17.15 12.31
CA VAL A 291 3.48 -18.23 11.47
C VAL A 291 3.90 -17.99 10.02
N GLU A 292 3.93 -19.05 9.21
CA GLU A 292 4.16 -18.92 7.77
C GLU A 292 3.03 -18.15 7.08
N ARG A 293 3.35 -17.53 5.94
CA ARG A 293 2.35 -16.88 5.09
C ARG A 293 1.25 -17.89 4.73
N PRO A 294 -0.03 -17.59 4.95
CA PRO A 294 -1.12 -18.45 4.51
C PRO A 294 -1.35 -18.30 3.01
N THR A 295 -0.38 -18.77 2.21
CA THR A 295 -0.43 -18.73 0.75
C THR A 295 -1.43 -19.74 0.24
N GLN A 296 -2.31 -19.29 -0.65
CA GLN A 296 -3.30 -20.13 -1.33
C GLN A 296 -3.09 -20.04 -2.84
N PRO A 297 -3.06 -21.17 -3.56
CA PRO A 297 -3.07 -21.15 -5.02
C PRO A 297 -4.45 -20.73 -5.54
N LEU A 298 -4.48 -20.15 -6.74
CA LEU A 298 -5.71 -19.73 -7.43
C LEU A 298 -6.76 -20.87 -7.51
N SER A 299 -6.31 -22.11 -7.70
CA SER A 299 -7.15 -23.31 -7.79
C SER A 299 -8.04 -23.56 -6.57
N ASP A 300 -7.70 -23.00 -5.41
CA ASP A 300 -8.56 -23.13 -4.22
C ASP A 300 -9.83 -22.26 -4.32
N PHE A 301 -9.75 -21.14 -5.03
CA PHE A 301 -10.88 -20.24 -5.25
C PHE A 301 -11.77 -20.70 -6.40
N GLU A 302 -11.22 -21.39 -7.41
CA GLU A 302 -12.01 -22.06 -8.45
C GLU A 302 -12.99 -23.08 -7.83
N LYS A 303 -12.60 -23.79 -6.76
CA LYS A 303 -13.50 -24.69 -6.03
C LYS A 303 -14.66 -23.93 -5.35
N ILE A 304 -14.39 -22.74 -4.82
CA ILE A 304 -15.41 -21.86 -4.22
C ILE A 304 -16.41 -21.44 -5.29
N LEU A 305 -15.91 -20.99 -6.45
CA LEU A 305 -16.74 -20.64 -7.61
C LEU A 305 -17.55 -21.83 -8.12
N ALA A 306 -16.95 -23.01 -8.22
CA ALA A 306 -17.64 -24.23 -8.61
C ALA A 306 -18.77 -24.60 -7.65
N LYS A 307 -18.57 -24.43 -6.33
CA LYS A 307 -19.64 -24.62 -5.33
C LYS A 307 -20.75 -23.60 -5.52
N ILE A 308 -20.39 -22.31 -5.62
CA ILE A 308 -21.33 -21.23 -5.91
C ILE A 308 -22.16 -21.60 -7.14
N ASN A 309 -21.53 -22.06 -8.22
CA ASN A 309 -22.19 -22.49 -9.45
C ASN A 309 -23.03 -23.76 -9.32
N ARG A 310 -22.63 -24.79 -8.56
CA ARG A 310 -23.42 -26.01 -8.33
C ARG A 310 -24.69 -25.79 -7.51
N TYR A 311 -24.68 -24.87 -6.55
CA TYR A 311 -25.92 -24.46 -5.88
C TYR A 311 -26.94 -23.83 -6.86
N LYS A 312 -26.51 -23.37 -8.04
CA LYS A 312 -27.38 -22.85 -9.12
C LYS A 312 -28.18 -23.96 -9.79
N THR A 313 -27.52 -25.04 -10.20
CA THR A 313 -28.13 -26.13 -10.98
C THR A 313 -29.18 -26.83 -10.13
N LYS A 314 -28.86 -27.16 -8.88
CA LYS A 314 -29.82 -27.78 -7.95
C LYS A 314 -31.05 -26.90 -7.66
N LYS A 315 -30.87 -25.57 -7.53
CA LYS A 315 -31.99 -24.64 -7.26
C LYS A 315 -32.83 -24.34 -8.50
N LYS A 316 -32.24 -24.42 -9.70
CA LYS A 316 -33.02 -24.39 -10.95
C LYS A 316 -33.86 -25.66 -11.10
N GLU A 317 -33.28 -26.83 -10.83
CA GLU A 317 -33.97 -28.13 -10.90
C GLU A 317 -35.15 -28.24 -9.93
N THR A 318 -35.04 -27.68 -8.72
CA THR A 318 -36.12 -27.71 -7.70
C THR A 318 -37.23 -26.68 -7.90
N VAL A 319 -37.06 -25.70 -8.80
CA VAL A 319 -38.10 -24.68 -9.12
C VAL A 319 -38.90 -25.07 -10.38
N THR A 320 -38.44 -26.09 -11.11
CA THR A 320 -39.08 -26.64 -12.32
C THR A 320 -39.82 -27.96 -12.10
N THR A 321 -40.06 -28.34 -10.84
CA THR A 321 -40.88 -29.52 -10.44
C THR A 321 -42.04 -29.07 -9.57
#